data_AF-A0A7W1BC26-F1
#
_entry.id   AF-A0A7W1BC26-F1
#
_cell.length_a   1.000
_cell.length_b   1.000
_cell.length_c   1.000
_cell.angle_alpha   90.00
_cell.angle_beta   90.00
_cell.angle_gamma   90.00
#
_symmetry.space_group_name_H-M   'P 1'
#
loop_
_entity.id
_entity.type
_entity.pdbx_description
1 polymer ?
#
loop_
_entity_poly.entity_id
_entity_poly.type
_entity_poly.pdbx_seq_one_letter_code
_entity_poly.pdbx_strand_id
1 'polypeptide(L)'
;LTSGYNLGLQWALNGRALSAPAEQKALQRATEEDIGGAGIALRAEITTQYLNALQTAAQVDVARQQVVRNADFLALANARYEVGQATLLDVRQAQVAKGQSDVALLRAVQANNEAKLDLLRRMGVEPPAPVEQIALTDSFPVQAPEFKLQELLSLADEQNPTLRSLKARQTAATWSVRAARSEFLPTLQLQAGWSGFTQEFTDENLLLGETLVSAQGQAADCQYNNQVRTALSLGGEVANCFGAAGLSDGGSALLDPVARGIRDANDVFPFNYTGQPFRANLTISLPIFTGFSRSLRVSEARALELDADEDVRARRLQVRSEVHARYLGLQTSYQAIAVQQANRESARDQLRLAQDRYRLGAGTSLEVSDAQNSVQQAEGDYVTAVYDYHKAVAALEAAVGRQLR
;
A
#
# COMPACT_ATOMS: atom_id res chain seq x y z
N LEU A 1 -28.80 -22.34 38.76
CA LEU A 1 -27.89 -22.25 37.60
C LEU A 1 -28.69 -22.04 36.32
N THR A 2 -28.17 -21.31 35.33
CA THR A 2 -28.83 -21.16 34.01
C THR A 2 -27.84 -21.40 32.88
N SER A 3 -28.31 -22.03 31.81
CA SER A 3 -27.54 -22.30 30.60
C SER A 3 -28.48 -22.21 29.40
N GLY A 4 -27.98 -21.79 28.23
CA GLY A 4 -28.80 -21.69 27.04
C GLY A 4 -27.98 -21.66 25.76
N TYR A 5 -28.65 -21.91 24.65
CA TYR A 5 -28.10 -21.74 23.30
C TYR A 5 -28.98 -20.79 22.49
N ASN A 6 -28.37 -20.10 21.54
CA ASN A 6 -29.06 -19.24 20.58
C ASN A 6 -28.35 -19.32 19.22
N LEU A 7 -29.06 -19.79 18.21
CA LEU A 7 -28.63 -19.84 16.83
C LEU A 7 -29.52 -18.93 16.00
N GLY A 8 -28.93 -17.90 15.40
CA GLY A 8 -29.62 -16.93 14.56
C GLY A 8 -29.09 -16.94 13.13
N LEU A 9 -30.01 -16.82 12.16
CA LEU A 9 -29.72 -16.52 10.78
C LEU A 9 -30.27 -15.13 10.47
N GLN A 10 -29.41 -14.22 10.02
CA GLN A 10 -29.82 -12.92 9.50
C GLN A 10 -29.36 -12.82 8.04
N TRP A 11 -30.31 -12.61 7.14
CA TRP A 11 -30.06 -12.40 5.72
C TRP A 11 -30.77 -11.14 5.25
N ALA A 12 -30.10 -10.35 4.43
CA ALA A 12 -30.67 -9.14 3.85
C ALA A 12 -30.29 -9.04 2.37
N LEU A 13 -31.28 -8.72 1.53
CA LEU A 13 -31.11 -8.42 0.13
C LEU A 13 -31.67 -7.02 -0.15
N ASN A 14 -30.77 -6.15 -0.56
CA ASN A 14 -31.09 -4.83 -1.10
C ASN A 14 -30.24 -4.59 -2.34
N GLY A 15 -30.60 -3.60 -3.16
CA GLY A 15 -29.87 -3.36 -4.39
C GLY A 15 -28.40 -2.96 -4.18
N ARG A 16 -28.07 -2.35 -3.03
CA ARG A 16 -26.67 -2.09 -2.62
C ARG A 16 -25.90 -3.40 -2.40
N ALA A 17 -26.50 -4.42 -1.81
CA ALA A 17 -25.86 -5.72 -1.61
C ALA A 17 -25.54 -6.42 -2.94
N LEU A 18 -26.32 -6.16 -4.00
CA LEU A 18 -26.08 -6.68 -5.35
C LEU A 18 -24.99 -5.89 -6.11
N SER A 19 -24.95 -4.57 -5.97
CA SER A 19 -23.98 -3.72 -6.65
C SER A 19 -22.63 -3.64 -5.92
N ALA A 20 -22.61 -3.77 -4.60
CA ALA A 20 -21.41 -3.63 -3.78
C ALA A 20 -20.26 -4.54 -4.20
N PRO A 21 -20.46 -5.84 -4.53
CA PRO A 21 -19.36 -6.68 -5.00
C PRO A 21 -18.73 -6.18 -6.31
N ALA A 22 -19.52 -5.62 -7.23
CA ALA A 22 -19.00 -5.09 -8.49
C ALA A 22 -18.24 -3.77 -8.28
N GLU A 23 -18.76 -2.90 -7.41
CA GLU A 23 -18.10 -1.68 -6.96
C GLU A 23 -16.76 -1.99 -6.27
N GLN A 24 -16.75 -2.92 -5.31
CA GLN A 24 -15.55 -3.33 -4.59
C GLN A 24 -14.53 -4.01 -5.51
N LYS A 25 -14.97 -4.81 -6.50
CA LYS A 25 -14.07 -5.35 -7.54
C LYS A 25 -13.45 -4.25 -8.39
N ALA A 26 -14.19 -3.18 -8.71
CA ALA A 26 -13.64 -2.06 -9.45
C ALA A 26 -12.62 -1.27 -8.61
N LEU A 27 -12.89 -1.05 -7.32
CA LEU A 27 -11.95 -0.44 -6.38
C LEU A 27 -10.70 -1.32 -6.18
N GLN A 28 -10.85 -2.63 -6.06
CA GLN A 28 -9.74 -3.58 -5.97
C GLN A 28 -8.85 -3.47 -7.21
N ARG A 29 -9.43 -3.46 -8.42
CA ARG A 29 -8.67 -3.24 -9.67
C ARG A 29 -7.95 -1.90 -9.66
N ALA A 30 -8.58 -0.84 -9.16
CA ALA A 30 -7.91 0.46 -9.05
C ALA A 30 -6.66 0.36 -8.15
N THR A 31 -6.78 -0.31 -7.00
CA THR A 31 -5.65 -0.54 -6.09
C THR A 31 -4.56 -1.41 -6.71
N GLU A 32 -4.92 -2.46 -7.46
CA GLU A 32 -3.97 -3.31 -8.19
C GLU A 32 -3.16 -2.49 -9.22
N GLU A 33 -3.84 -1.60 -9.96
CA GLU A 33 -3.18 -0.69 -10.92
C GLU A 33 -2.32 0.37 -10.19
N ASP A 34 -2.75 0.87 -9.03
CA ASP A 34 -1.94 1.79 -8.21
C ASP A 34 -0.65 1.10 -7.70
N ILE A 35 -0.74 -0.17 -7.29
CA ILE A 35 0.43 -1.00 -6.91
C ILE A 35 1.35 -1.21 -8.12
N GLY A 36 0.77 -1.50 -9.29
CA GLY A 36 1.52 -1.61 -10.55
C GLY A 36 2.26 -0.31 -10.90
N GLY A 37 1.59 0.83 -10.71
CA GLY A 37 2.16 2.17 -10.87
C GLY A 37 3.30 2.47 -9.90
N ALA A 38 3.12 2.14 -8.62
CA ALA A 38 4.19 2.26 -7.62
C ALA A 38 5.41 1.40 -7.98
N GLY A 39 5.20 0.19 -8.51
CA GLY A 39 6.28 -0.68 -8.97
C GLY A 39 7.01 -0.16 -10.20
N ILE A 40 6.34 0.56 -11.11
CA ILE A 40 7.00 1.24 -12.25
C ILE A 40 7.78 2.45 -11.76
N ALA A 41 7.22 3.25 -10.86
CA ALA A 41 7.89 4.41 -10.26
C ALA A 41 9.16 4.01 -9.50
N LEU A 42 9.09 2.95 -8.68
CA LEU A 42 10.26 2.42 -7.96
C LEU A 42 11.36 1.94 -8.92
N ARG A 43 11.00 1.20 -9.98
CA ARG A 43 11.97 0.76 -10.99
C ARG A 43 12.64 1.95 -11.67
N ALA A 44 11.86 2.94 -12.11
CA ALA A 44 12.38 4.14 -12.75
C ALA A 44 13.31 4.94 -11.82
N GLU A 45 12.97 5.03 -10.53
CA GLU A 45 13.78 5.68 -9.51
C GLU A 45 15.11 4.94 -9.32
N ILE A 46 15.09 3.61 -9.14
CA ILE A 46 16.31 2.79 -9.02
C ILE A 46 17.17 2.92 -10.28
N THR A 47 16.58 2.84 -11.48
CA THR A 47 17.30 3.01 -12.74
C THR A 47 17.97 4.39 -12.84
N THR A 48 17.26 5.47 -12.47
CA THR A 48 17.83 6.83 -12.49
C THR A 48 19.01 6.94 -11.52
N GLN A 49 18.90 6.34 -10.34
CA GLN A 49 19.98 6.39 -9.33
C GLN A 49 21.16 5.51 -9.71
N TYR A 50 20.91 4.38 -10.36
CA TYR A 50 21.95 3.56 -10.95
C TYR A 50 22.76 4.33 -12.01
N LEU A 51 22.07 5.01 -12.92
CA LEU A 51 22.69 5.86 -13.94
C LEU A 51 23.43 7.05 -13.32
N ASN A 52 22.94 7.60 -12.21
CA ASN A 52 23.63 8.66 -11.47
C ASN A 52 24.94 8.15 -10.86
N ALA A 53 24.95 6.97 -10.23
CA ALA A 53 26.16 6.36 -9.68
C ALA A 53 27.21 6.06 -10.77
N LEU A 54 26.77 5.59 -11.95
CA LEU A 54 27.65 5.41 -13.11
C LEU A 54 28.19 6.75 -13.65
N GLN A 55 27.37 7.80 -13.68
CA GLN A 55 27.82 9.14 -14.06
C GLN A 55 28.89 9.66 -13.11
N THR A 56 28.69 9.56 -11.80
CA THR A 56 29.68 10.01 -10.81
C THR A 56 30.96 9.18 -10.88
N ALA A 57 30.87 7.88 -11.19
CA ALA A 57 32.05 7.05 -11.43
C ALA A 57 32.84 7.52 -12.66
N ALA A 58 32.16 7.83 -13.77
CA ALA A 58 32.81 8.39 -14.96
C ALA A 58 33.43 9.78 -14.69
N GLN A 59 32.81 10.62 -13.86
CA GLN A 59 33.37 11.90 -13.44
C GLN A 59 34.65 11.75 -12.58
N VAL A 60 34.75 10.70 -11.77
CA VAL A 60 35.98 10.34 -11.05
C VAL A 60 37.11 10.06 -12.05
N ASP A 61 36.83 9.34 -13.14
CA ASP A 61 37.84 9.06 -14.16
C ASP A 61 38.30 10.31 -14.88
N VAL A 62 37.39 11.25 -15.19
CA VAL A 62 37.73 12.56 -15.74
C VAL A 62 38.61 13.37 -14.76
N ALA A 63 38.23 13.44 -13.48
CA ALA A 63 39.03 14.11 -12.46
C ALA A 63 40.42 13.46 -12.27
N ARG A 64 40.51 12.12 -12.38
CA ARG A 64 41.79 11.40 -12.31
C ARG A 64 42.69 11.74 -13.49
N GLN A 65 42.14 11.79 -14.71
CA GLN A 65 42.88 12.22 -15.90
C GLN A 65 43.38 13.66 -15.75
N GLN A 66 42.62 14.54 -15.11
CA GLN A 66 43.05 15.91 -14.85
C GLN A 66 44.23 16.00 -13.88
N VAL A 67 44.24 15.20 -12.82
CA VAL A 67 45.39 15.14 -11.89
C VAL A 67 46.66 14.72 -12.63
N VAL A 68 46.57 13.74 -13.54
CA VAL A 68 47.70 13.31 -14.37
C VAL A 68 48.16 14.46 -15.28
N ARG A 69 47.24 15.11 -16.01
CA ARG A 69 47.57 16.26 -16.88
C ARG A 69 48.23 17.41 -16.12
N ASN A 70 47.76 17.71 -14.92
CA ASN A 70 48.31 18.79 -14.09
C ASN A 70 49.67 18.40 -13.47
N ALA A 71 49.88 17.12 -13.17
CA ALA A 71 51.18 16.61 -12.73
C ALA A 71 52.23 16.72 -13.86
N ASP A 72 51.86 16.33 -15.08
CA ASP A 72 52.73 16.46 -16.26
C ASP A 72 53.06 17.93 -16.55
N PHE A 73 52.08 18.83 -16.40
CA PHE A 73 52.29 20.27 -16.57
C PHE A 73 53.25 20.85 -15.52
N LEU A 74 53.10 20.45 -14.24
CA LEU A 74 54.04 20.84 -13.19
C LEU A 74 55.46 20.32 -13.46
N ALA A 75 55.59 19.07 -13.93
CA ALA A 75 56.89 18.51 -14.30
C ALA A 75 57.55 19.31 -15.45
N LEU A 76 56.76 19.69 -16.46
CA LEU A 76 57.24 20.54 -17.55
C LEU A 76 57.66 21.94 -17.07
N ALA A 77 56.87 22.56 -16.18
CA ALA A 77 57.20 23.87 -15.62
C ALA A 77 58.50 23.83 -14.80
N ASN A 78 58.70 22.78 -13.99
CA ASN A 78 59.95 22.58 -13.24
C ASN A 78 61.16 22.42 -14.18
N ALA A 79 61.05 21.56 -15.19
CA ALA A 79 62.12 21.32 -16.14
C ALA A 79 62.53 22.61 -16.87
N ARG A 80 61.56 23.44 -17.28
CA ARG A 80 61.82 24.73 -17.93
C ARG A 80 62.44 25.76 -16.99
N TYR A 81 62.06 25.77 -15.72
CA TYR A 81 62.66 26.66 -14.71
C TYR A 81 64.13 26.30 -14.45
N GLU A 82 64.45 25.01 -14.38
CA GLU A 82 65.83 24.52 -14.16
C GLU A 82 66.78 24.92 -15.29
N VAL A 83 66.30 24.97 -16.54
CA VAL A 83 67.08 25.45 -17.70
C VAL A 83 66.97 26.97 -17.93
N GLY A 84 66.34 27.72 -17.01
CA GLY A 84 66.21 29.17 -17.08
C GLY A 84 65.20 29.69 -18.13
N GLN A 85 64.32 28.84 -18.65
CA GLN A 85 63.35 29.14 -19.71
C GLN A 85 61.92 29.42 -19.19
N ALA A 86 61.68 29.34 -17.89
CA ALA A 86 60.42 29.67 -17.23
C ALA A 86 60.67 30.34 -15.87
N THR A 87 59.64 30.96 -15.30
CA THR A 87 59.73 31.68 -14.02
C THR A 87 59.31 30.81 -12.85
N LEU A 88 59.72 31.19 -11.62
CA LEU A 88 59.21 30.55 -10.40
C LEU A 88 57.69 30.72 -10.27
N LEU A 89 57.11 31.79 -10.82
CA LEU A 89 55.67 32.01 -10.81
C LEU A 89 54.94 30.92 -11.60
N ASP A 90 55.47 30.51 -12.76
CA ASP A 90 54.90 29.44 -13.59
C ASP A 90 54.85 28.11 -12.83
N VAL A 91 55.93 27.78 -12.10
CA VAL A 91 55.99 26.58 -11.25
C VAL A 91 54.95 26.65 -10.14
N ARG A 92 54.81 27.80 -9.47
CA ARG A 92 53.83 27.96 -8.39
C ARG A 92 52.39 27.88 -8.90
N GLN A 93 52.10 28.44 -10.06
CA GLN A 93 50.79 28.32 -10.69
C GLN A 93 50.47 26.87 -11.06
N ALA A 94 51.41 26.14 -11.67
CA ALA A 94 51.25 24.72 -11.96
C ALA A 94 51.08 23.88 -10.68
N GLN A 95 51.78 24.23 -9.60
CA GLN A 95 51.64 23.58 -8.30
C GLN A 95 50.25 23.80 -7.70
N VAL A 96 49.71 25.02 -7.80
CA VAL A 96 48.34 25.34 -7.36
C VAL A 96 47.32 24.57 -8.20
N ALA A 97 47.47 24.54 -9.53
CA ALA A 97 46.58 23.80 -10.41
C ALA A 97 46.55 22.29 -10.08
N LYS A 98 47.71 21.68 -9.82
CA LYS A 98 47.78 20.29 -9.35
C LYS A 98 47.07 20.10 -8.01
N GLY A 99 47.35 20.97 -7.03
CA GLY A 99 46.70 20.89 -5.71
C GLY A 99 45.18 21.03 -5.80
N GLN A 100 44.68 21.91 -6.67
CA GLN A 100 43.25 22.06 -6.93
C GLN A 100 42.66 20.79 -7.58
N SER A 101 43.34 20.17 -8.54
CA SER A 101 42.87 18.90 -9.13
C SER A 101 42.89 17.73 -8.15
N ASP A 102 43.84 17.68 -7.21
CA ASP A 102 43.88 16.65 -6.17
C ASP A 102 42.64 16.77 -5.26
N VAL A 103 42.28 17.99 -4.85
CA VAL A 103 41.04 18.25 -4.07
C VAL A 103 39.78 17.94 -4.89
N ALA A 104 39.77 18.26 -6.18
CA ALA A 104 38.64 17.95 -7.06
C ALA A 104 38.42 16.44 -7.20
N LEU A 105 39.50 15.65 -7.30
CA LEU A 105 39.41 14.19 -7.33
C LEU A 105 38.86 13.63 -6.02
N LEU A 106 39.31 14.12 -4.86
CA LEU A 106 38.77 13.71 -3.56
C LEU A 106 37.26 13.98 -3.47
N ARG A 107 36.79 15.14 -3.94
CA ARG A 107 35.36 15.48 -3.97
C ARG A 107 34.59 14.58 -4.94
N ALA A 108 35.14 14.27 -6.11
CA ALA A 108 34.51 13.38 -7.08
C ALA A 108 34.37 11.95 -6.53
N VAL A 109 35.40 11.44 -5.83
CA VAL A 109 35.35 10.13 -5.18
C VAL A 109 34.28 10.10 -4.09
N GLN A 110 34.23 11.14 -3.26
CA GLN A 110 33.20 11.27 -2.24
C GLN A 110 31.79 11.27 -2.85
N ALA A 111 31.55 12.06 -3.90
CA ALA A 111 30.27 12.12 -4.60
C ALA A 111 29.86 10.75 -5.19
N ASN A 112 30.82 9.99 -5.72
CA ASN A 112 30.56 8.64 -6.22
C ASN A 112 30.18 7.67 -5.09
N ASN A 113 30.84 7.75 -3.94
CA ASN A 113 30.51 6.92 -2.78
C ASN A 113 29.10 7.25 -2.24
N GLU A 114 28.74 8.53 -2.17
CA GLU A 114 27.40 8.98 -1.79
C GLU A 114 26.32 8.49 -2.76
N ALA A 115 26.57 8.56 -4.08
CA ALA A 115 25.64 8.07 -5.09
C ALA A 115 25.41 6.55 -4.98
N LYS A 116 26.46 5.77 -4.71
CA LYS A 116 26.35 4.32 -4.46
C LYS A 116 25.55 4.00 -3.19
N LEU A 117 25.78 4.76 -2.12
CA LEU A 117 25.02 4.62 -0.87
C LEU A 117 23.53 4.93 -1.08
N ASP A 118 23.20 6.00 -1.81
CA ASP A 118 21.82 6.35 -2.12
C ASP A 118 21.13 5.26 -2.95
N LEU A 119 21.83 4.70 -3.93
CA LEU A 119 21.37 3.55 -4.71
C LEU A 119 21.06 2.34 -3.82
N LEU A 120 22.01 1.90 -2.99
CA LEU A 120 21.86 0.74 -2.10
C LEU A 120 20.70 0.94 -1.11
N ARG A 121 20.59 2.14 -0.53
CA ARG A 121 19.49 2.51 0.36
C ARG A 121 18.13 2.40 -0.32
N ARG A 122 18.01 2.84 -1.58
CA ARG A 122 16.76 2.75 -2.35
C ARG A 122 16.42 1.33 -2.80
N MET A 123 17.43 0.50 -3.05
CA MET A 123 17.24 -0.93 -3.28
C MET A 123 16.89 -1.69 -2.00
N GLY A 124 17.07 -1.06 -0.82
CA GLY A 124 16.83 -1.70 0.47
C GLY A 124 17.87 -2.75 0.84
N VAL A 125 19.10 -2.61 0.34
CA VAL A 125 20.19 -3.57 0.54
C VAL A 125 21.31 -2.92 1.34
N GLU A 126 21.79 -3.60 2.37
CA GLU A 126 22.98 -3.18 3.11
C GLU A 126 24.24 -3.33 2.24
N PRO A 127 25.23 -2.42 2.33
CA PRO A 127 26.45 -2.53 1.53
C PRO A 127 27.16 -3.88 1.77
N PRO A 128 27.34 -4.72 0.72
CA PRO A 128 27.96 -6.04 0.87
C PRO A 128 29.47 -5.99 1.15
N ALA A 129 30.08 -4.83 0.89
CA ALA A 129 31.48 -4.53 1.08
C ALA A 129 31.62 -3.02 1.35
N PRO A 130 32.80 -2.53 1.80
CA PRO A 130 33.07 -1.11 1.85
C PRO A 130 32.78 -0.45 0.49
N VAL A 131 32.06 0.67 0.51
CA VAL A 131 31.48 1.32 -0.68
C VAL A 131 32.55 1.69 -1.72
N GLU A 132 33.77 1.95 -1.24
CA GLU A 132 34.94 2.27 -2.04
C GLU A 132 35.35 1.11 -2.96
N GLN A 133 35.06 -0.13 -2.56
CA GLN A 133 35.43 -1.36 -3.28
C GLN A 133 34.35 -1.80 -4.28
N ILE A 134 33.13 -1.27 -4.16
CA ILE A 134 32.02 -1.62 -5.04
C ILE A 134 32.22 -0.92 -6.39
N ALA A 135 32.34 -1.69 -7.47
CA ALA A 135 32.45 -1.17 -8.83
C ALA A 135 31.21 -1.56 -9.64
N LEU A 136 30.61 -0.58 -10.31
CA LEU A 136 29.54 -0.80 -11.28
C LEU A 136 30.18 -0.96 -12.66
N THR A 137 29.90 -2.07 -13.36
CA THR A 137 30.60 -2.46 -14.59
C THR A 137 29.79 -2.29 -15.86
N ASP A 138 28.50 -1.93 -15.75
CA ASP A 138 27.64 -1.82 -16.92
C ASP A 138 28.07 -0.67 -17.82
N SER A 139 27.97 -0.90 -19.13
CA SER A 139 28.18 0.12 -20.15
C SER A 139 26.95 0.19 -21.04
N PHE A 140 26.50 1.41 -21.31
CA PHE A 140 25.32 1.65 -22.12
C PHE A 140 25.75 2.37 -23.40
N PRO A 141 25.67 1.73 -24.59
CA PRO A 141 25.97 2.41 -25.84
C PRO A 141 24.88 3.43 -26.16
N VAL A 142 25.29 4.59 -26.65
CA VAL A 142 24.38 5.62 -27.17
C VAL A 142 23.88 5.16 -28.55
N GLN A 143 22.57 4.99 -28.69
CA GLN A 143 21.92 4.62 -29.95
C GLN A 143 20.90 5.69 -30.34
N ALA A 144 20.66 5.88 -31.64
CA ALA A 144 19.64 6.81 -32.09
C ALA A 144 18.25 6.35 -31.61
N PRO A 145 17.40 7.25 -31.08
CA PRO A 145 16.04 6.88 -30.68
C PRO A 145 15.14 6.69 -31.92
N GLU A 146 14.74 5.46 -32.22
CA GLU A 146 13.85 5.13 -33.36
C GLU A 146 12.35 5.23 -33.04
N PHE A 147 12.00 5.72 -31.85
CA PHE A 147 10.60 5.76 -31.38
C PHE A 147 9.76 6.81 -32.11
N LYS A 148 8.50 6.46 -32.45
CA LYS A 148 7.51 7.40 -32.99
C LYS A 148 6.58 7.90 -31.89
N LEU A 149 6.42 9.21 -31.80
CA LEU A 149 5.58 9.85 -30.78
C LEU A 149 4.14 9.31 -30.74
N GLN A 150 3.49 9.12 -31.90
CA GLN A 150 2.10 8.65 -31.92
C GLN A 150 1.93 7.24 -31.36
N GLU A 151 2.89 6.35 -31.62
CA GLU A 151 2.89 4.98 -31.10
C GLU A 151 3.10 4.99 -29.57
N LEU A 152 3.95 5.89 -29.05
CA LEU A 152 4.15 6.08 -27.61
C LEU A 152 2.90 6.62 -26.91
N LEU A 153 2.20 7.56 -27.54
CA LEU A 153 0.96 8.13 -26.99
C LEU A 153 -0.16 7.10 -26.93
N SER A 154 -0.36 6.29 -27.98
CA SER A 154 -1.35 5.20 -27.95
C SER A 154 -1.02 4.17 -26.88
N LEU A 155 0.27 3.82 -26.76
CA LEU A 155 0.74 2.87 -25.76
C LEU A 155 0.51 3.39 -24.34
N ALA A 156 0.78 4.67 -24.07
CA ALA A 156 0.53 5.29 -22.78
C ALA A 156 -0.97 5.36 -22.44
N ASP A 157 -1.85 5.63 -23.42
CA ASP A 157 -3.31 5.67 -23.21
C ASP A 157 -3.89 4.29 -22.80
N GLU A 158 -3.23 3.21 -23.20
CA GLU A 158 -3.60 1.82 -22.91
C GLU A 158 -2.92 1.27 -21.66
N GLN A 159 -1.63 1.52 -21.48
CA GLN A 159 -0.79 0.83 -20.51
C GLN A 159 -0.47 1.64 -19.27
N ASN A 160 -0.66 2.96 -19.28
CA ASN A 160 -0.31 3.77 -18.12
C ASN A 160 -1.15 3.37 -16.89
N PRO A 161 -0.51 2.89 -15.80
CA PRO A 161 -1.20 2.32 -14.65
C PRO A 161 -2.05 3.36 -13.91
N THR A 162 -1.59 4.60 -13.82
CA THR A 162 -2.33 5.68 -13.14
C THR A 162 -3.59 6.07 -13.92
N LEU A 163 -3.58 5.97 -15.25
CA LEU A 163 -4.78 6.19 -16.06
C LEU A 163 -5.76 5.01 -15.92
N ARG A 164 -5.25 3.77 -15.84
CA ARG A 164 -6.05 2.57 -15.61
C ARG A 164 -6.70 2.56 -14.23
N SER A 165 -5.98 2.99 -13.19
CA SER A 165 -6.53 3.08 -11.83
C SER A 165 -7.68 4.08 -11.74
N LEU A 166 -7.55 5.26 -12.39
CA LEU A 166 -8.65 6.23 -12.46
C LEU A 166 -9.85 5.71 -13.26
N LYS A 167 -9.65 5.03 -14.40
CA LYS A 167 -10.76 4.39 -15.15
C LYS A 167 -11.49 3.34 -14.30
N ALA A 168 -10.77 2.60 -13.45
CA ALA A 168 -11.36 1.65 -12.52
C ALA A 168 -12.16 2.36 -11.40
N ARG A 169 -11.67 3.49 -10.87
CA ARG A 169 -12.42 4.34 -9.92
C ARG A 169 -13.67 4.97 -10.55
N GLN A 170 -13.58 5.41 -11.81
CA GLN A 170 -14.73 5.86 -12.59
C GLN A 170 -15.79 4.74 -12.69
N THR A 171 -15.36 3.52 -13.01
CA THR A 171 -16.26 2.36 -13.06
C THR A 171 -16.92 2.11 -11.70
N ALA A 172 -16.17 2.25 -10.59
CA ALA A 172 -16.72 2.15 -9.24
C ALA A 172 -17.77 3.24 -8.96
N ALA A 173 -17.53 4.49 -9.40
CA ALA A 173 -18.50 5.56 -9.30
C ALA A 173 -19.78 5.29 -10.12
N THR A 174 -19.68 4.70 -11.32
CA THR A 174 -20.86 4.25 -12.07
C THR A 174 -21.67 3.19 -11.29
N TRP A 175 -20.98 2.26 -10.60
CA TRP A 175 -21.66 1.29 -9.73
C TRP A 175 -22.29 1.95 -8.49
N SER A 176 -21.68 3.00 -7.94
CA SER A 176 -22.25 3.75 -6.81
C SER A 176 -23.55 4.48 -7.21
N VAL A 177 -23.62 5.02 -8.44
CA VAL A 177 -24.87 5.58 -8.99
C VAL A 177 -25.96 4.52 -9.12
N ARG A 178 -25.61 3.31 -9.60
CA ARG A 178 -26.56 2.18 -9.65
C ARG A 178 -27.01 1.75 -8.25
N ALA A 179 -26.10 1.73 -7.29
CA ALA A 179 -26.37 1.43 -5.89
C ALA A 179 -27.36 2.44 -5.29
N ALA A 180 -27.13 3.74 -5.51
CA ALA A 180 -28.01 4.81 -5.05
C ALA A 180 -29.40 4.73 -5.72
N ARG A 181 -29.47 4.44 -7.03
CA ARG A 181 -30.75 4.24 -7.74
C ARG A 181 -31.50 3.01 -7.21
N SER A 182 -30.79 2.01 -6.73
CA SER A 182 -31.41 0.79 -6.22
C SER A 182 -32.12 0.99 -4.87
N GLU A 183 -31.89 2.11 -4.18
CA GLU A 183 -32.62 2.47 -2.95
C GLU A 183 -34.09 2.82 -3.18
N PHE A 184 -34.50 2.95 -4.44
CA PHE A 184 -35.92 3.06 -4.82
C PHE A 184 -36.63 1.70 -4.88
N LEU A 185 -35.89 0.58 -4.79
CA LEU A 185 -36.44 -0.78 -4.76
C LEU A 185 -36.71 -1.22 -3.31
N PRO A 186 -37.62 -2.19 -3.10
CA PRO A 186 -37.86 -2.76 -1.78
C PRO A 186 -36.63 -3.51 -1.27
N THR A 187 -36.47 -3.54 0.05
CA THR A 187 -35.48 -4.37 0.73
C THR A 187 -36.15 -5.60 1.32
N LEU A 188 -35.47 -6.74 1.25
CA LEU A 188 -35.91 -8.02 1.82
C LEU A 188 -34.98 -8.39 2.97
N GLN A 189 -35.53 -8.71 4.14
CA GLN A 189 -34.75 -9.18 5.28
C GLN A 189 -35.39 -10.43 5.87
N LEU A 190 -34.61 -11.50 5.99
CA LEU A 190 -35.02 -12.74 6.65
C LEU A 190 -34.26 -12.85 7.96
N GLN A 191 -34.99 -13.00 9.06
CA GLN A 191 -34.43 -13.31 10.37
C GLN A 191 -35.03 -14.61 10.85
N ALA A 192 -34.20 -15.61 11.13
CA ALA A 192 -34.62 -16.87 11.72
C ALA A 192 -33.83 -17.14 12.99
N GLY A 193 -34.47 -17.71 14.00
CA GLY A 193 -33.88 -17.94 15.31
C GLY A 193 -34.35 -19.24 15.93
N TRP A 194 -33.39 -19.95 16.53
CA TRP A 194 -33.63 -21.12 17.35
C TRP A 194 -32.85 -20.98 18.65
N SER A 195 -33.57 -20.99 19.76
CA SER A 195 -33.00 -20.79 21.08
C SER A 195 -33.61 -21.78 22.07
N GLY A 196 -32.89 -22.02 23.16
CA GLY A 196 -33.37 -22.82 24.27
C GLY A 196 -32.59 -22.45 25.52
N PHE A 197 -33.22 -22.61 26.67
CA PHE A 197 -32.57 -22.39 27.95
C PHE A 197 -33.00 -23.44 28.96
N THR A 198 -32.18 -23.62 29.98
CA THR A 198 -32.47 -24.44 31.15
C THR A 198 -32.15 -23.66 32.40
N GLN A 199 -32.92 -23.93 33.45
CA GLN A 199 -32.78 -23.27 34.73
C GLN A 199 -32.97 -24.31 35.84
N GLU A 200 -31.98 -24.38 36.72
CA GLU A 200 -31.94 -25.24 37.90
C GLU A 200 -31.91 -24.36 39.15
N PHE A 201 -32.71 -24.68 40.16
CA PHE A 201 -32.65 -24.02 41.47
C PHE A 201 -31.47 -24.58 42.28
N THR A 202 -30.62 -23.70 42.81
CA THR A 202 -29.45 -24.12 43.62
C THR A 202 -29.81 -24.47 45.06
N ASP A 203 -30.95 -23.98 45.55
CA ASP A 203 -31.49 -24.35 46.85
C ASP A 203 -32.72 -25.25 46.65
N GLU A 204 -32.49 -26.55 46.74
CA GLU A 204 -33.53 -27.57 46.61
C GLU A 204 -34.55 -27.50 47.77
N ASN A 205 -34.17 -26.93 48.92
CA ASN A 205 -35.07 -26.86 50.08
C ASN A 205 -36.23 -25.91 49.84
N LEU A 206 -36.04 -24.90 48.99
CA LEU A 206 -37.12 -24.01 48.58
C LEU A 206 -38.18 -24.79 47.78
N LEU A 207 -37.75 -25.60 46.80
CA LEU A 207 -38.64 -26.44 45.98
C LEU A 207 -39.35 -27.51 46.83
N LEU A 208 -38.61 -28.19 47.70
CA LEU A 208 -39.14 -29.21 48.60
C LEU A 208 -40.07 -28.60 49.66
N GLY A 209 -39.78 -27.39 50.13
CA GLY A 209 -40.60 -26.66 51.10
C GLY A 209 -41.93 -26.19 50.52
N GLU A 210 -41.92 -25.60 49.33
CA GLU A 210 -43.15 -25.16 48.65
C GLU A 210 -44.08 -26.34 48.34
N THR A 211 -43.52 -27.44 47.86
CA THR A 211 -44.27 -28.67 47.57
C THR A 211 -44.80 -29.34 48.85
N LEU A 212 -44.02 -29.35 49.94
CA LEU A 212 -44.47 -29.83 51.25
C LEU A 212 -45.67 -29.04 51.77
N VAL A 213 -45.62 -27.71 51.72
CA VAL A 213 -46.73 -26.84 52.15
C VAL A 213 -47.98 -27.08 51.30
N SER A 214 -47.82 -27.20 49.98
CA SER A 214 -48.94 -27.51 49.07
C SER A 214 -49.55 -28.88 49.38
N ALA A 215 -48.73 -29.91 49.61
CA ALA A 215 -49.19 -31.26 49.93
C ALA A 215 -49.89 -31.31 51.31
N GLN A 216 -49.41 -30.55 52.30
CA GLN A 216 -50.06 -30.42 53.60
C GLN A 216 -51.45 -29.81 53.48
N GLY A 217 -51.62 -28.80 52.63
CA GLY A 217 -52.94 -28.22 52.31
C GLY A 217 -53.90 -29.25 51.72
N GLN A 218 -53.45 -30.01 50.70
CA GLN A 218 -54.25 -31.08 50.09
C GLN A 218 -54.64 -32.18 51.09
N ALA A 219 -53.72 -32.56 51.98
CA ALA A 219 -53.99 -33.53 53.02
C ALA A 219 -55.00 -33.00 54.05
N ALA A 220 -54.92 -31.73 54.44
CA ALA A 220 -55.87 -31.10 55.36
C ALA A 220 -57.29 -31.04 54.75
N ASP A 221 -57.42 -30.68 53.47
CA ASP A 221 -58.70 -30.67 52.76
C ASP A 221 -59.30 -32.08 52.66
N CYS A 222 -58.45 -33.08 52.37
CA CYS A 222 -58.87 -34.48 52.37
C CYS A 222 -59.33 -34.93 53.76
N GLN A 223 -58.61 -34.56 54.83
CA GLN A 223 -58.96 -34.90 56.21
C GLN A 223 -60.28 -34.26 56.63
N TYR A 224 -60.51 -33.00 56.27
CA TYR A 224 -61.79 -32.34 56.50
C TYR A 224 -62.93 -33.10 55.82
N ASN A 225 -62.76 -33.50 54.56
CA ASN A 225 -63.76 -34.32 53.86
C ASN A 225 -63.98 -35.68 54.53
N ASN A 226 -62.91 -36.35 55.00
CA ASN A 226 -63.03 -37.59 55.77
C ASN A 226 -63.83 -37.39 57.07
N GLN A 227 -63.59 -36.29 57.80
CA GLN A 227 -64.35 -35.94 59.01
C GLN A 227 -65.83 -35.72 58.70
N VAL A 228 -66.16 -34.98 57.64
CA VAL A 228 -67.55 -34.78 57.20
C VAL A 228 -68.21 -36.12 56.84
N ARG A 229 -67.52 -36.99 56.11
CA ARG A 229 -68.04 -38.31 55.72
C ARG A 229 -68.30 -39.23 56.90
N THR A 230 -67.34 -39.30 57.83
CA THR A 230 -67.46 -40.11 59.04
C THR A 230 -68.52 -39.57 59.99
N ALA A 231 -68.63 -38.25 60.17
CA ALA A 231 -69.70 -37.63 60.94
C ALA A 231 -71.10 -37.91 60.37
N LEU A 232 -71.21 -37.98 59.04
CA LEU A 232 -72.45 -38.33 58.33
C LEU A 232 -72.68 -39.84 58.18
N SER A 233 -71.80 -40.69 58.74
CA SER A 233 -71.85 -42.16 58.65
C SER A 233 -71.99 -42.69 57.22
N LEU A 234 -71.44 -41.95 56.25
CA LEU A 234 -71.39 -42.35 54.85
C LEU A 234 -70.34 -43.48 54.74
N GLY A 235 -70.78 -44.73 54.67
CA GLY A 235 -69.90 -45.91 54.65
C GLY A 235 -68.80 -45.87 53.58
N GLY A 236 -67.78 -46.71 53.78
CA GLY A 236 -66.57 -46.81 52.93
C GLY A 236 -65.28 -46.69 53.75
N GLU A 237 -64.16 -47.06 53.15
CA GLU A 237 -62.83 -46.93 53.78
C GLU A 237 -62.41 -45.45 53.87
N VAL A 238 -61.89 -45.04 55.03
CA VAL A 238 -61.34 -43.69 55.22
C VAL A 238 -60.01 -43.59 54.47
N ALA A 239 -59.93 -42.66 53.52
CA ALA A 239 -58.74 -42.51 52.69
C ALA A 239 -57.52 -42.06 53.52
N ASN A 240 -56.34 -42.64 53.25
CA ASN A 240 -55.08 -42.13 53.79
C ASN A 240 -54.70 -40.82 53.08
N CYS A 241 -55.13 -39.69 53.66
CA CYS A 241 -54.91 -38.37 53.09
C CYS A 241 -53.44 -37.96 53.00
N PHE A 242 -52.60 -38.37 53.96
CA PHE A 242 -51.17 -38.04 53.92
C PHE A 242 -50.46 -38.85 52.84
N GLY A 243 -50.67 -40.18 52.79
CA GLY A 243 -50.11 -41.02 51.75
C GLY A 243 -50.58 -40.62 50.35
N ALA A 244 -51.86 -40.25 50.19
CA ALA A 244 -52.41 -39.77 48.92
C ALA A 244 -51.81 -38.42 48.47
N ALA A 245 -51.46 -37.55 49.41
CA ALA A 245 -50.76 -36.29 49.15
C ALA A 245 -49.23 -36.45 49.05
N GLY A 246 -48.70 -37.67 49.15
CA GLY A 246 -47.26 -37.93 49.06
C GLY A 246 -46.46 -37.55 50.30
N LEU A 247 -47.10 -37.52 51.48
CA LEU A 247 -46.51 -37.18 52.77
C LEU A 247 -46.25 -38.42 53.65
N SER A 248 -45.35 -38.28 54.61
CA SER A 248 -45.16 -39.25 55.69
C SER A 248 -46.44 -39.42 56.53
N ASP A 249 -46.57 -40.52 57.27
CA ASP A 249 -47.78 -40.83 58.07
C ASP A 249 -48.15 -39.76 59.12
N GLY A 250 -47.24 -38.83 59.43
CA GLY A 250 -47.46 -37.66 60.30
C GLY A 250 -47.62 -36.31 59.57
N GLY A 251 -47.61 -36.29 58.23
CA GLY A 251 -47.80 -35.07 57.42
C GLY A 251 -46.66 -34.05 57.46
N SER A 252 -45.55 -34.35 58.16
CA SER A 252 -44.47 -33.38 58.43
C SER A 252 -43.37 -33.35 57.39
N ALA A 253 -43.32 -34.33 56.48
CA ALA A 253 -42.32 -34.43 55.42
C ALA A 253 -42.90 -35.10 54.17
N LEU A 254 -42.31 -34.81 53.01
CA LEU A 254 -42.58 -35.53 51.76
C LEU A 254 -42.01 -36.95 51.84
N LEU A 255 -42.65 -37.90 51.18
CA LEU A 255 -42.11 -39.25 51.01
C LEU A 255 -40.85 -39.22 50.14
N ASP A 256 -39.88 -40.08 50.44
CA ASP A 256 -38.60 -40.14 49.71
C ASP A 256 -38.73 -40.30 48.18
N PRO A 257 -39.70 -41.05 47.62
CA PRO A 257 -39.90 -41.08 46.17
C PRO A 257 -40.38 -39.74 45.60
N VAL A 258 -41.18 -38.98 46.35
CA VAL A 258 -41.70 -37.66 45.95
C VAL A 258 -40.59 -36.61 46.02
N ALA A 259 -39.84 -36.58 47.11
CA ALA A 259 -38.70 -35.67 47.28
C ALA A 259 -37.60 -35.91 46.24
N ARG A 260 -37.28 -37.18 45.92
CA ARG A 260 -36.35 -37.53 44.83
C ARG A 260 -36.88 -37.10 43.47
N GLY A 261 -38.16 -37.33 43.18
CA GLY A 261 -38.76 -36.88 41.92
C GLY A 261 -38.66 -35.37 41.69
N ILE A 262 -38.73 -34.56 42.75
CA ILE A 262 -38.54 -33.10 42.67
C ILE A 262 -37.09 -32.72 42.40
N ARG A 263 -36.13 -33.40 43.05
CA ARG A 263 -34.69 -33.18 42.80
C ARG A 263 -34.30 -33.58 41.39
N ASP A 264 -34.74 -34.76 40.94
CA ASP A 264 -34.45 -35.29 39.60
C ASP A 264 -35.08 -34.39 38.51
N ALA A 265 -36.23 -33.76 38.79
CA ALA A 265 -36.84 -32.77 37.90
C ALA A 265 -36.09 -31.42 37.87
N ASN A 266 -35.30 -31.11 38.90
CA ASN A 266 -34.49 -29.90 39.01
C ASN A 266 -33.07 -30.10 38.45
N ASP A 267 -32.55 -31.33 38.37
CA ASP A 267 -31.25 -31.68 37.80
C ASP A 267 -31.27 -31.61 36.25
N VAL A 268 -31.33 -30.37 35.74
CA VAL A 268 -31.44 -30.06 34.31
C VAL A 268 -30.23 -29.28 33.78
N PHE A 269 -29.34 -28.82 34.66
CA PHE A 269 -28.11 -28.14 34.27
C PHE A 269 -27.02 -29.16 33.86
N PRO A 270 -26.12 -28.84 32.89
CA PRO A 270 -26.08 -27.65 32.05
C PRO A 270 -26.72 -27.79 30.67
N PHE A 271 -27.15 -29.00 30.26
CA PHE A 271 -27.46 -29.30 28.85
C PHE A 271 -28.90 -29.77 28.57
N ASN A 272 -29.77 -29.90 29.59
CA ASN A 272 -31.16 -30.28 29.39
C ASN A 272 -32.02 -29.04 29.08
N TYR A 273 -31.95 -28.58 27.83
CA TYR A 273 -32.59 -27.35 27.38
C TYR A 273 -34.08 -27.50 27.08
N THR A 274 -34.88 -26.54 27.56
CA THR A 274 -36.24 -26.34 27.05
C THR A 274 -36.16 -25.48 25.79
N GLY A 275 -36.44 -26.09 24.63
CA GLY A 275 -36.41 -25.41 23.33
C GLY A 275 -37.54 -24.40 23.17
N GLN A 276 -37.21 -23.20 22.72
CA GLN A 276 -38.19 -22.21 22.26
C GLN A 276 -38.64 -22.55 20.83
N PRO A 277 -39.90 -22.25 20.45
CA PRO A 277 -40.37 -22.50 19.10
C PRO A 277 -39.51 -21.75 18.09
N PHE A 278 -39.15 -22.43 17.01
CA PHE A 278 -38.44 -21.82 15.89
C PHE A 278 -39.24 -20.62 15.36
N ARG A 279 -38.58 -19.48 15.18
CA ARG A 279 -39.18 -18.26 14.63
C ARG A 279 -38.46 -17.87 13.36
N ALA A 280 -39.21 -17.57 12.31
CA ALA A 280 -38.69 -16.97 11.08
C ALA A 280 -39.58 -15.81 10.65
N ASN A 281 -38.97 -14.66 10.39
CA ASN A 281 -39.63 -13.41 10.00
C ASN A 281 -39.04 -12.94 8.67
N LEU A 282 -39.90 -12.74 7.67
CA LEU A 282 -39.55 -12.08 6.41
C LEU A 282 -40.12 -10.65 6.43
N THR A 283 -39.25 -9.66 6.37
CA THR A 283 -39.61 -8.24 6.34
C THR A 283 -39.35 -7.68 4.94
N ILE A 284 -40.38 -7.12 4.32
CA ILE A 284 -40.28 -6.36 3.08
C ILE A 284 -40.48 -4.88 3.40
N SER A 285 -39.50 -4.04 3.09
CA SER A 285 -39.58 -2.60 3.36
C SER A 285 -39.39 -1.80 2.08
N LEU A 286 -40.42 -1.00 1.75
CA LEU A 286 -40.39 -0.03 0.65
C LEU A 286 -40.81 1.35 1.18
N PRO A 287 -39.85 2.25 1.50
CA PRO A 287 -40.21 3.58 1.93
C PRO A 287 -40.80 4.36 0.75
N ILE A 288 -42.02 4.87 0.91
CA ILE A 288 -42.72 5.62 -0.14
C ILE A 288 -42.16 7.03 -0.25
N PHE A 289 -41.98 7.72 0.88
CA PHE A 289 -41.42 9.06 0.95
C PHE A 289 -40.30 9.14 2.00
N THR A 290 -39.15 9.70 1.61
CA THR A 290 -37.95 9.80 2.47
C THR A 290 -37.44 11.23 2.57
N GLY A 291 -38.29 12.24 2.36
CA GLY A 291 -37.88 13.65 2.39
C GLY A 291 -36.82 13.97 1.33
N PHE A 292 -36.96 13.44 0.11
CA PHE A 292 -36.02 13.61 -1.01
C PHE A 292 -34.58 13.08 -0.81
N SER A 293 -34.26 12.47 0.32
CA SER A 293 -32.91 11.95 0.62
C SER A 293 -32.37 10.96 -0.42
N ARG A 294 -33.24 10.11 -1.01
CA ARG A 294 -32.86 9.18 -2.09
C ARG A 294 -32.47 9.90 -3.38
N SER A 295 -33.26 10.91 -3.77
CA SER A 295 -32.98 11.73 -4.94
C SER A 295 -31.67 12.51 -4.76
N LEU A 296 -31.43 13.05 -3.57
CA LEU A 296 -30.19 13.74 -3.23
C LEU A 296 -28.98 12.81 -3.36
N ARG A 297 -29.04 11.60 -2.77
CA ARG A 297 -27.95 10.61 -2.89
C ARG A 297 -27.68 10.17 -4.33
N VAL A 298 -28.71 10.05 -5.18
CA VAL A 298 -28.51 9.78 -6.61
C VAL A 298 -27.86 10.96 -7.32
N SER A 299 -28.26 12.19 -6.98
CA SER A 299 -27.66 13.40 -7.55
C SER A 299 -26.19 13.53 -7.14
N GLU A 300 -25.87 13.28 -5.87
CA GLU A 300 -24.52 13.28 -5.32
C GLU A 300 -23.65 12.21 -5.99
N ALA A 301 -24.14 10.96 -6.08
CA ALA A 301 -23.42 9.89 -6.76
C ALA A 301 -23.15 10.21 -8.24
N ARG A 302 -24.09 10.87 -8.94
CA ARG A 302 -23.88 11.31 -10.33
C ARG A 302 -22.83 12.42 -10.43
N ALA A 303 -22.82 13.35 -9.48
CA ALA A 303 -21.78 14.38 -9.44
C ALA A 303 -20.39 13.74 -9.25
N LEU A 304 -20.27 12.75 -8.36
CA LEU A 304 -19.03 11.98 -8.17
C LEU A 304 -18.64 11.16 -9.41
N GLU A 305 -19.60 10.59 -10.15
CA GLU A 305 -19.32 9.91 -11.43
C GLU A 305 -18.78 10.88 -12.48
N LEU A 306 -19.35 12.08 -12.59
CA LEU A 306 -18.88 13.13 -13.49
C LEU A 306 -17.49 13.64 -13.10
N ASP A 307 -17.25 13.85 -11.82
CA ASP A 307 -15.93 14.23 -11.28
C ASP A 307 -14.87 13.17 -11.65
N ALA A 308 -15.20 11.89 -11.48
CA ALA A 308 -14.32 10.79 -11.85
C ALA A 308 -14.05 10.69 -13.37
N ASP A 309 -15.01 11.06 -14.22
CA ASP A 309 -14.81 11.14 -15.68
C ASP A 309 -13.85 12.30 -16.04
N GLU A 310 -14.03 13.45 -15.40
CA GLU A 310 -13.14 14.60 -15.56
C GLU A 310 -11.72 14.32 -15.05
N ASP A 311 -11.57 13.57 -13.94
CA ASP A 311 -10.28 13.10 -13.45
C ASP A 311 -9.56 12.20 -14.48
N VAL A 312 -10.29 11.28 -15.10
CA VAL A 312 -9.73 10.42 -16.17
C VAL A 312 -9.29 11.27 -17.37
N ARG A 313 -10.10 12.26 -17.77
CA ARG A 313 -9.78 13.17 -18.87
C ARG A 313 -8.56 14.03 -18.56
N ALA A 314 -8.52 14.64 -17.37
CA ALA A 314 -7.41 15.45 -16.90
C ALA A 314 -6.11 14.63 -16.83
N ARG A 315 -6.17 13.41 -16.27
CA ARG A 315 -5.02 12.52 -16.20
C ARG A 315 -4.54 12.07 -17.58
N ARG A 316 -5.45 11.75 -18.50
CA ARG A 316 -5.10 11.43 -19.89
C ARG A 316 -4.32 12.57 -20.55
N LEU A 317 -4.82 13.80 -20.43
CA LEU A 317 -4.13 14.97 -20.98
C LEU A 317 -2.75 15.17 -20.34
N GLN A 318 -2.65 14.98 -19.02
CA GLN A 318 -1.38 15.05 -18.30
C GLN A 318 -0.39 13.99 -18.81
N VAL A 319 -0.78 12.72 -18.89
CA VAL A 319 0.07 11.62 -19.39
C VAL A 319 0.54 11.90 -20.82
N ARG A 320 -0.35 12.33 -21.71
CA ARG A 320 0.01 12.68 -23.09
C ARG A 320 1.00 13.84 -23.15
N SER A 321 0.81 14.88 -22.33
CA SER A 321 1.74 16.01 -22.23
C SER A 321 3.11 15.59 -21.68
N GLU A 322 3.13 14.68 -20.70
CA GLU A 322 4.36 14.15 -20.10
C GLU A 322 5.14 13.31 -21.11
N VAL A 323 4.50 12.34 -21.77
CA VAL A 323 5.13 11.51 -22.82
C VAL A 323 5.70 12.39 -23.93
N HIS A 324 4.94 13.41 -24.36
CA HIS A 324 5.42 14.36 -25.37
C HIS A 324 6.67 15.13 -24.88
N ALA A 325 6.65 15.66 -23.66
CA ALA A 325 7.79 16.38 -23.10
C ALA A 325 9.02 15.47 -22.93
N ARG A 326 8.84 14.22 -22.47
CA ARG A 326 9.92 13.22 -22.36
C ARG A 326 10.50 12.85 -23.72
N TYR A 327 9.65 12.71 -24.74
CA TYR A 327 10.08 12.45 -26.11
C TYR A 327 10.97 13.58 -26.66
N LEU A 328 10.53 14.84 -26.52
CA LEU A 328 11.33 16.00 -26.93
C LEU A 328 12.63 16.12 -26.12
N GLY A 329 12.58 15.84 -24.82
CA GLY A 329 13.76 15.80 -23.95
C GLY A 329 14.78 14.75 -24.39
N LEU A 330 14.31 13.56 -24.81
CA LEU A 330 15.15 12.50 -25.36
C LEU A 330 15.82 12.90 -26.68
N GLN A 331 15.07 13.54 -27.59
CA GLN A 331 15.65 14.05 -28.84
C GLN A 331 16.71 15.12 -28.56
N THR A 332 16.43 16.01 -27.62
CA THR A 332 17.33 17.10 -27.23
C THR A 332 18.61 16.56 -26.59
N SER A 333 18.51 15.59 -25.66
CA SER A 333 19.67 14.98 -25.01
C SER A 333 20.53 14.20 -26.01
N TYR A 334 19.92 13.52 -26.98
CA TYR A 334 20.65 12.86 -28.05
C TYR A 334 21.45 13.85 -28.92
N GLN A 335 20.84 14.97 -29.32
CA GLN A 335 21.54 16.03 -30.08
C GLN A 335 22.64 16.71 -29.26
N ALA A 336 22.41 16.90 -27.96
CA ALA A 336 23.38 17.51 -27.06
C ALA A 336 24.68 16.68 -26.96
N ILE A 337 24.61 15.35 -27.03
CA ILE A 337 25.81 14.48 -27.03
C ILE A 337 26.74 14.85 -28.20
N ALA A 338 26.19 15.01 -29.41
CA ALA A 338 27.00 15.35 -30.58
C ALA A 338 27.69 16.71 -30.44
N VAL A 339 26.98 17.71 -29.88
CA VAL A 339 27.55 19.04 -29.59
C VAL A 339 28.64 18.96 -28.53
N GLN A 340 28.40 18.25 -27.42
CA GLN A 340 29.40 18.11 -26.37
C GLN A 340 30.62 17.28 -26.79
N GLN A 341 30.44 16.33 -27.71
CA GLN A 341 31.55 15.63 -28.32
C GLN A 341 32.44 16.59 -29.12
N ALA A 342 31.85 17.44 -29.97
CA ALA A 342 32.58 18.44 -30.74
C ALA A 342 33.29 19.47 -29.83
N ASN A 343 32.65 19.89 -28.73
CA ASN A 343 33.25 20.77 -27.72
C ASN A 343 34.46 20.11 -27.05
N ARG A 344 34.34 18.84 -26.66
CA ARG A 344 35.44 18.06 -26.06
C ARG A 344 36.62 17.91 -27.02
N GLU A 345 36.37 17.63 -28.29
CA GLU A 345 37.41 17.55 -29.33
C GLU A 345 38.10 18.91 -29.51
N SER A 346 37.33 19.99 -29.62
CA SER A 346 37.84 21.36 -29.75
C SER A 346 38.69 21.80 -28.55
N ALA A 347 38.23 21.52 -27.32
CA ALA A 347 38.97 21.84 -26.10
C ALA A 347 40.30 21.07 -26.02
N ARG A 348 40.31 19.80 -26.45
CA ARG A 348 41.54 18.99 -26.50
C ARG A 348 42.55 19.54 -27.51
N ASP A 349 42.07 20.01 -28.66
CA ASP A 349 42.93 20.66 -29.64
C ASP A 349 43.50 21.98 -29.12
N GLN A 350 42.70 22.80 -28.42
CA GLN A 350 43.16 24.01 -27.76
C GLN A 350 44.24 23.71 -26.71
N LEU A 351 44.06 22.68 -25.88
CA LEU A 351 45.06 22.26 -24.91
C LEU A 351 46.37 21.84 -25.59
N ARG A 352 46.29 21.05 -26.66
CA ARG A 352 47.47 20.64 -27.43
C ARG A 352 48.24 21.84 -27.98
N LEU A 353 47.53 22.80 -28.60
CA LEU A 353 48.14 24.02 -29.13
C LEU A 353 48.77 24.88 -28.02
N ALA A 354 48.09 25.05 -26.88
CA ALA A 354 48.60 25.78 -25.74
C ALA A 354 49.88 25.13 -25.17
N GLN A 355 49.89 23.80 -25.05
CA GLN A 355 51.05 23.03 -24.60
C GLN A 355 52.25 23.19 -25.55
N ASP A 356 52.01 23.14 -26.86
CA ASP A 356 53.07 23.29 -27.86
C ASP A 356 53.63 24.73 -27.87
N ARG A 357 52.77 25.74 -27.82
CA ARG A 357 53.21 27.14 -27.70
C ARG A 357 54.01 27.38 -26.42
N TYR A 358 53.57 26.82 -25.30
CA TYR A 358 54.29 26.89 -24.04
C TYR A 358 55.66 26.24 -24.15
N ARG A 359 55.76 25.01 -24.68
CA ARG A 359 57.06 24.33 -24.91
C ARG A 359 58.02 25.14 -25.77
N LEU A 360 57.51 25.83 -26.78
CA LEU A 360 58.30 26.68 -27.67
C LEU A 360 58.61 28.08 -27.11
N GLY A 361 58.16 28.40 -25.89
CA GLY A 361 58.34 29.72 -25.26
C GLY A 361 57.44 30.83 -25.84
N ALA A 362 56.50 30.49 -26.71
CA ALA A 362 55.58 31.42 -27.37
C ALA A 362 54.20 31.52 -26.68
N GLY A 363 54.01 30.84 -25.55
CA GLY A 363 52.79 30.80 -24.74
C GLY A 363 53.09 30.86 -23.25
N THR A 364 52.06 31.11 -22.44
CA THR A 364 52.18 31.28 -20.97
C THR A 364 51.70 30.05 -20.21
N SER A 365 52.15 29.91 -18.96
CA SER A 365 51.65 28.87 -18.04
C SER A 365 50.14 29.01 -17.78
N LEU A 366 49.66 30.25 -17.71
CA LEU A 366 48.23 30.58 -17.59
C LEU A 366 47.42 30.05 -18.78
N GLU A 367 47.90 30.22 -20.02
CA GLU A 367 47.22 29.71 -21.23
C GLU A 367 47.05 28.18 -21.20
N VAL A 368 48.08 27.45 -20.73
CA VAL A 368 47.98 25.99 -20.56
C VAL A 368 47.00 25.64 -19.44
N SER A 369 47.07 26.32 -18.31
CA SER A 369 46.16 26.07 -17.18
C SER A 369 44.69 26.34 -17.55
N ASP A 370 44.41 27.40 -18.30
CA ASP A 370 43.08 27.74 -18.78
C ASP A 370 42.57 26.69 -19.77
N ALA A 371 43.41 26.25 -20.70
CA ALA A 371 43.05 25.19 -21.65
C ALA A 371 42.82 23.83 -20.95
N GLN A 372 43.59 23.51 -19.91
CA GLN A 372 43.39 22.31 -19.08
C GLN A 372 42.03 22.36 -18.37
N ASN A 373 41.64 23.52 -17.83
CA ASN A 373 40.33 23.71 -17.21
C ASN A 373 39.20 23.57 -18.24
N SER A 374 39.38 24.09 -19.45
CA SER A 374 38.42 23.95 -20.55
C SER A 374 38.21 22.48 -20.96
N VAL A 375 39.29 21.69 -21.07
CA VAL A 375 39.21 20.24 -21.33
C VAL A 375 38.48 19.52 -20.21
N GLN A 376 38.81 19.82 -18.95
CA GLN A 376 38.13 19.22 -17.80
C GLN A 376 36.63 19.48 -17.81
N GLN A 377 36.23 20.72 -18.09
CA GLN A 377 34.82 21.09 -18.20
C GLN A 377 34.14 20.36 -19.36
N ALA A 378 34.72 20.40 -20.57
CA ALA A 378 34.13 19.77 -21.75
C ALA A 378 34.04 18.24 -21.63
N GLU A 379 35.02 17.58 -20.98
CA GLU A 379 34.95 16.14 -20.68
C GLU A 379 33.84 15.83 -19.67
N GLY A 380 33.68 16.64 -18.62
CA GLY A 380 32.58 16.50 -17.65
C GLY A 380 31.20 16.74 -18.26
N ASP A 381 31.08 17.73 -19.14
CA ASP A 381 29.84 18.08 -19.84
C ASP A 381 29.45 16.98 -20.84
N TYR A 382 30.42 16.39 -21.55
CA TYR A 382 30.19 15.24 -22.42
C TYR A 382 29.70 14.01 -21.64
N VAL A 383 30.36 13.67 -20.52
CA VAL A 383 29.91 12.58 -19.64
C VAL A 383 28.47 12.82 -19.17
N THR A 384 28.17 14.05 -18.73
CA THR A 384 26.83 14.42 -18.27
C THR A 384 25.79 14.28 -19.38
N ALA A 385 26.07 14.76 -20.59
CA ALA A 385 25.16 14.63 -21.73
C ALA A 385 24.84 13.17 -22.08
N VAL A 386 25.84 12.27 -22.03
CA VAL A 386 25.64 10.83 -22.27
C VAL A 386 24.71 10.23 -21.22
N TYR A 387 24.95 10.47 -19.93
CA TYR A 387 24.09 9.91 -18.88
C TYR A 387 22.71 10.56 -18.83
N ASP A 388 22.58 11.84 -19.17
CA ASP A 388 21.28 12.51 -19.26
C ASP A 388 20.43 11.96 -20.40
N TYR A 389 21.04 11.52 -21.51
CA TYR A 389 20.33 10.75 -22.53
C TYR A 389 19.79 9.42 -22.00
N HIS A 390 20.60 8.64 -21.26
CA HIS A 390 20.11 7.38 -20.68
C HIS A 390 19.01 7.59 -19.65
N LYS A 391 19.13 8.62 -18.81
CA LYS A 391 18.05 9.00 -17.87
C LYS A 391 16.80 9.46 -18.60
N ALA A 392 16.93 10.18 -19.72
CA ALA A 392 15.80 10.59 -20.55
C ALA A 392 15.06 9.38 -21.15
N VAL A 393 15.78 8.33 -21.55
CA VAL A 393 15.17 7.06 -21.99
C VAL A 393 14.40 6.42 -20.84
N ALA A 394 15.02 6.24 -19.67
CA ALA A 394 14.36 5.66 -18.51
C ALA A 394 13.11 6.46 -18.07
N ALA A 395 13.18 7.79 -18.14
CA ALA A 395 12.04 8.67 -17.84
C ALA A 395 10.91 8.54 -18.87
N LEU A 396 11.24 8.32 -20.16
CA LEU A 396 10.24 8.06 -21.20
C LEU A 396 9.53 6.73 -20.97
N GLU A 397 10.28 5.67 -20.65
CA GLU A 397 9.74 4.35 -20.30
C GLU A 397 8.78 4.43 -19.11
N ALA A 398 9.17 5.15 -18.06
CA ALA A 398 8.34 5.37 -16.88
C ALA A 398 7.03 6.10 -17.20
N ALA A 399 7.09 7.14 -18.05
CA ALA A 399 5.90 7.91 -18.46
C ALA A 399 4.92 7.06 -19.31
N VAL A 400 5.44 6.21 -20.18
CA VAL A 400 4.65 5.28 -21.00
C VAL A 400 4.07 4.14 -20.15
N GLY A 401 4.75 3.74 -19.08
CA GLY A 401 4.33 2.67 -18.18
C GLY A 401 4.87 1.29 -18.54
N ARG A 402 5.89 1.21 -19.40
CA ARG A 402 6.60 -0.04 -19.72
C ARG A 402 8.05 0.19 -20.13
N GLN A 403 8.87 -0.86 -20.05
CA GLN A 403 10.20 -0.87 -20.65
C GLN A 403 10.10 -0.83 -22.19
N LEU A 404 10.93 0.00 -22.82
CA LEU A 404 11.05 0.16 -24.27
C LEU A 404 12.38 -0.43 -24.78
N ARG A 405 13.34 -0.69 -23.88
CA ARG A 405 14.62 -1.37 -24.13
C ARG A 405 14.75 -2.69 -23.39
#